data_AF-A0A850BLC0-F1
#
_entry.id   AF-A0A850BLC0-F1
#
_cell.length_a   1.000
_cell.length_b   1.000
_cell.length_c   1.000
_cell.angle_alpha   90.00
_cell.angle_beta   90.00
_cell.angle_gamma   90.00
#
_symmetry.space_group_name_H-M   'P 1'
#
loop_
_entity.id
_entity.type
_entity.pdbx_description
1 polymer ?
#
loop_
_entity_poly.entity_id
_entity_poly.type
_entity_poly.pdbx_seq_one_letter_code
_entity_poly.pdbx_strand_id
1 'polypeptide(L)'
;MPEPPNAPPTPDSNEKSPSPSLLRARRRGRRVAFAIFYSICGWICISGAVQITQQVFGSPAGPSPYAGCHEGLLALVSAVDRARSAAPGTDGEDAAIERFRGALLPEWRYRDAIAGACGKRAADKRALDAIERLRYAEEHAVRREAGDLAPLRRRVQAIVENELGAGSSRGTALPPSAGERP
;
A
#
# COMPACT_ATOMS: atom_id res chain seq x y z
N MET A 1 59.53 -62.57 -25.63
CA MET A 1 58.18 -62.90 -26.17
C MET A 1 57.28 -61.73 -25.87
N PRO A 2 56.67 -61.07 -26.87
CA PRO A 2 55.74 -59.97 -26.63
C PRO A 2 54.36 -60.50 -26.21
N GLU A 3 53.80 -59.89 -25.17
CA GLU A 3 52.50 -60.17 -24.56
C GLU A 3 51.37 -59.58 -25.43
N PRO A 4 50.26 -60.30 -25.68
CA PRO A 4 49.18 -59.81 -26.54
C PRO A 4 48.35 -58.70 -25.85
N PRO A 5 47.79 -57.75 -26.61
CA PRO A 5 47.02 -56.63 -26.07
C PRO A 5 45.69 -57.08 -25.45
N ASN A 6 45.42 -56.59 -24.23
CA ASN A 6 44.18 -56.79 -23.49
C ASN A 6 42.94 -56.38 -24.31
N ALA A 7 42.00 -57.30 -24.46
CA ALA A 7 40.70 -57.04 -25.06
C ALA A 7 39.85 -56.10 -24.17
N PRO A 8 39.02 -55.22 -24.76
CA PRO A 8 38.16 -54.33 -23.99
C PRO A 8 37.09 -55.12 -23.21
N PRO A 9 36.71 -54.67 -22.01
CA PRO A 9 35.67 -55.32 -21.22
C PRO A 9 34.34 -55.30 -21.96
N THR A 10 33.71 -56.45 -22.10
CA THR A 10 32.36 -56.58 -22.63
C THR A 10 31.37 -55.89 -21.68
N PRO A 11 30.43 -55.07 -22.18
CA PRO A 11 29.43 -54.45 -21.34
C PRO A 11 28.57 -55.53 -20.68
N ASP A 12 28.56 -55.57 -19.34
CA ASP A 12 27.71 -56.44 -18.56
C ASP A 12 26.24 -56.22 -18.94
N SER A 13 25.68 -57.13 -19.73
CA SER A 13 24.31 -57.11 -20.24
C SER A 13 23.26 -57.40 -19.15
N ASN A 14 23.54 -57.03 -17.90
CA ASN A 14 22.67 -57.21 -16.74
C ASN A 14 21.93 -55.91 -16.36
N GLU A 15 21.69 -55.04 -17.35
CA GLU A 15 20.81 -53.88 -17.17
C GLU A 15 19.36 -54.36 -17.19
N LYS A 16 18.91 -54.81 -16.01
CA LYS A 16 17.54 -55.23 -15.73
C LYS A 16 16.61 -54.04 -15.98
N SER A 17 16.15 -53.92 -17.22
CA SER A 17 15.23 -52.88 -17.66
C SER A 17 14.06 -52.79 -16.68
N PRO A 18 13.77 -51.61 -16.11
CA PRO A 18 12.77 -51.46 -15.07
C PRO A 18 11.42 -51.96 -15.59
N SER A 19 10.78 -52.83 -14.81
CA SER A 19 9.55 -53.50 -15.23
C SER A 19 8.45 -52.48 -15.58
N PRO A 20 7.69 -52.71 -16.67
CA PRO A 20 6.72 -51.73 -17.19
C PRO A 20 5.58 -51.41 -16.20
N SER A 21 5.33 -52.28 -15.22
CA SER A 21 4.38 -52.05 -14.13
C SER A 21 4.84 -50.97 -13.15
N LEU A 22 6.13 -50.89 -12.82
CA LEU A 22 6.70 -49.86 -11.95
C LEU A 22 6.62 -48.47 -12.59
N LEU A 23 6.87 -48.37 -13.90
CA LEU A 23 6.77 -47.12 -14.65
C LEU A 23 5.31 -46.59 -14.70
N ARG A 24 4.32 -47.48 -14.85
CA ARG A 24 2.89 -47.11 -14.80
C ARG A 24 2.45 -46.68 -13.40
N ALA A 25 2.89 -47.38 -12.36
CA ALA A 25 2.61 -47.02 -10.97
C ALA A 25 3.18 -45.63 -10.62
N ARG A 26 4.42 -45.35 -11.03
CA ARG A 26 5.08 -44.04 -10.81
C ARG A 26 4.35 -42.89 -11.50
N ARG A 27 3.85 -43.09 -12.73
CA ARG A 27 3.04 -42.08 -13.44
C ARG A 27 1.70 -41.82 -12.76
N ARG A 28 1.03 -42.85 -12.23
CA ARG A 28 -0.20 -42.70 -11.43
C ARG A 28 0.07 -41.95 -10.12
N GLY A 29 1.11 -42.34 -9.38
CA GLY A 29 1.50 -41.66 -8.14
C GLY A 29 1.76 -40.17 -8.35
N ARG A 30 2.47 -39.80 -9.42
CA ARG A 30 2.75 -38.39 -9.74
C ARG A 30 1.47 -37.60 -10.06
N ARG A 31 0.50 -38.19 -10.77
CA ARG A 31 -0.79 -37.53 -11.04
C ARG A 31 -1.60 -37.32 -9.77
N VAL A 32 -1.65 -38.33 -8.89
CA VAL A 32 -2.35 -38.22 -7.61
C VAL A 32 -1.69 -37.14 -6.73
N ALA A 33 -0.36 -37.13 -6.65
CA ALA A 33 0.39 -36.12 -5.92
C ALA A 33 0.10 -34.70 -6.44
N PHE A 34 0.11 -34.50 -7.76
CA PHE A 34 -0.26 -33.20 -8.35
C PHE A 34 -1.71 -32.82 -8.09
N ALA A 35 -2.66 -33.76 -8.23
CA ALA A 35 -4.06 -33.49 -7.95
C ALA A 35 -4.28 -33.04 -6.50
N ILE A 36 -3.66 -33.72 -5.54
CA ILE A 36 -3.71 -33.34 -4.11
C ILE A 36 -3.08 -31.97 -3.91
N PHE A 37 -1.88 -31.74 -4.44
CA PHE A 37 -1.17 -30.48 -4.31
C PHE A 37 -1.99 -29.30 -4.85
N TYR A 38 -2.52 -29.40 -6.07
CA TYR A 38 -3.34 -28.34 -6.66
C TYR A 38 -4.67 -28.16 -5.95
N SER A 39 -5.27 -29.22 -5.41
CA SER A 39 -6.50 -29.10 -4.63
C SER A 39 -6.26 -28.34 -3.33
N ILE A 40 -5.15 -28.62 -2.63
CA ILE A 40 -4.77 -27.92 -1.39
C ILE A 40 -4.47 -26.45 -1.69
N CYS A 41 -3.62 -26.17 -2.71
CA CYS A 41 -3.31 -24.80 -3.10
C CYS A 41 -4.58 -24.05 -3.52
N GLY A 42 -5.43 -24.65 -4.35
CA GLY A 42 -6.70 -24.06 -4.78
C GLY A 42 -7.62 -23.75 -3.59
N TRP A 43 -7.75 -24.69 -2.64
CA TRP A 43 -8.54 -24.49 -1.42
C TRP A 43 -8.04 -23.32 -0.57
N ILE A 44 -6.71 -23.19 -0.40
CA ILE A 44 -6.11 -22.08 0.35
C ILE A 44 -6.37 -20.76 -0.37
N CYS A 45 -6.18 -20.69 -1.68
CA CYS A 45 -6.46 -19.49 -2.46
C CYS A 45 -7.93 -19.08 -2.39
N ILE A 46 -8.86 -20.03 -2.53
CA ILE A 46 -10.30 -19.78 -2.46
C ILE A 46 -10.70 -19.31 -1.05
N SER A 47 -10.23 -20.00 -0.01
CA SER A 47 -10.56 -19.62 1.37
C SER A 47 -10.02 -18.24 1.75
N GLY A 48 -8.81 -17.89 1.31
CA GLY A 48 -8.26 -16.54 1.46
C GLY A 48 -9.08 -15.49 0.72
N ALA A 49 -9.47 -15.77 -0.54
CA ALA A 49 -10.31 -14.86 -1.33
C ALA A 49 -11.67 -14.61 -0.66
N VAL A 50 -12.30 -15.65 -0.10
CA VAL A 50 -13.59 -15.54 0.61
C VAL A 50 -13.44 -14.68 1.86
N GLN A 51 -12.40 -14.88 2.66
CA GLN A 51 -12.17 -14.09 3.87
C GLN A 51 -11.97 -12.60 3.54
N ILE A 52 -11.14 -12.29 2.54
CA ILE A 52 -10.91 -10.90 2.11
C ILE A 52 -12.23 -10.29 1.60
N THR A 53 -12.99 -11.04 0.81
CA THR A 53 -14.30 -10.59 0.30
C THR A 53 -15.25 -10.29 1.46
N GLN A 54 -15.32 -11.14 2.48
CA GLN A 54 -16.17 -10.90 3.65
C GLN A 54 -15.67 -9.73 4.51
N GLN A 55 -14.37 -9.50 4.62
CA GLN A 55 -13.84 -8.34 5.35
C GLN A 55 -14.16 -7.03 4.61
N VAL A 56 -14.03 -7.02 3.29
CA VAL A 56 -14.26 -5.83 2.47
C VAL A 56 -15.76 -5.54 2.28
N PHE A 57 -16.58 -6.56 2.04
CA PHE A 57 -18.00 -6.41 1.71
C PHE A 57 -18.96 -6.84 2.82
N GLY A 58 -18.52 -7.67 3.76
CA GLY A 58 -19.35 -8.27 4.80
C GLY A 58 -19.38 -7.50 6.12
N SER A 59 -18.69 -6.35 6.23
CA SER A 59 -18.99 -5.35 7.25
C SER A 59 -19.94 -4.31 6.63
N PRO A 60 -21.26 -4.56 6.58
CA PRO A 60 -22.18 -3.48 6.29
C PRO A 60 -21.92 -2.42 7.35
N ALA A 61 -21.46 -1.24 6.92
CA ALA A 61 -21.61 -0.07 7.75
C ALA A 61 -23.06 -0.09 8.24
N GLY A 62 -23.27 0.02 9.55
CA GLY A 62 -24.62 0.03 10.11
C GLY A 62 -25.51 1.05 9.40
N PRO A 63 -26.83 1.07 9.69
CA PRO A 63 -27.71 2.07 9.10
C PRO A 63 -27.06 3.46 9.20
N SER A 64 -27.00 4.15 8.06
CA SER A 64 -26.33 5.44 7.97
C SER A 64 -26.92 6.37 9.03
N PRO A 65 -26.08 7.12 9.78
CA PRO A 65 -26.59 8.06 10.78
C PRO A 65 -27.31 9.26 10.15
N TYR A 66 -27.23 9.44 8.83
CA TYR A 66 -27.85 10.56 8.12
C TYR A 66 -29.31 10.28 7.79
N ALA A 67 -30.18 11.26 8.03
CA ALA A 67 -31.62 11.15 7.80
C ALA A 67 -31.98 11.11 6.31
N GLY A 68 -31.08 11.57 5.43
CA GLY A 68 -31.31 11.55 3.99
C GLY A 68 -30.07 11.78 3.14
N CYS A 69 -30.26 11.67 1.82
CA CYS A 69 -29.21 11.82 0.83
C CYS A 69 -28.46 13.15 0.93
N HIS A 70 -29.19 14.27 1.02
CA HIS A 70 -28.57 15.60 1.02
C HIS A 70 -27.65 15.82 2.22
N GLU A 71 -28.09 15.41 3.41
CA GLU A 71 -27.28 15.45 4.63
C GLU A 71 -26.03 14.57 4.50
N GLY A 72 -26.17 13.35 3.96
CA GLY A 72 -25.05 12.47 3.69
C GLY A 72 -24.03 13.07 2.71
N LEU A 73 -24.48 13.73 1.64
CA LEU A 73 -23.58 14.39 0.67
C LEU A 73 -22.82 15.55 1.33
N LEU A 74 -23.48 16.37 2.14
CA LEU A 74 -22.82 17.46 2.88
C LEU A 74 -21.78 16.92 3.88
N ALA A 75 -22.10 15.81 4.56
CA ALA A 75 -21.18 15.14 5.47
C ALA A 75 -19.93 14.61 4.72
N LEU A 76 -20.10 14.04 3.53
CA LEU A 76 -18.98 13.58 2.70
C LEU A 76 -18.07 14.73 2.25
N VAL A 77 -18.64 15.87 1.83
CA VAL A 77 -17.86 17.07 1.45
C VAL A 77 -17.06 17.58 2.66
N SER A 78 -17.72 17.77 3.80
CA SER A 78 -17.08 18.22 5.03
C SER A 78 -15.93 17.29 5.46
N ALA A 79 -16.12 15.97 5.29
CA ALA A 79 -15.07 15.00 5.57
C ALA A 79 -13.86 15.12 4.62
N VAL A 80 -14.07 15.43 3.33
CA VAL A 80 -12.98 15.68 2.37
C VAL A 80 -12.22 16.94 2.74
N ASP A 81 -12.92 18.02 3.09
CA ASP A 81 -12.28 19.28 3.51
C ASP A 81 -11.44 19.09 4.78
N ARG A 82 -11.98 18.36 5.76
CA ARG A 82 -11.26 17.98 6.98
C ARG A 82 -10.06 17.07 6.69
N ALA A 83 -10.21 16.12 5.78
CA ALA A 83 -9.10 15.26 5.38
C ALA A 83 -7.97 16.05 4.72
N ARG A 84 -8.33 17.01 3.87
CA ARG A 84 -7.38 17.88 3.21
C ARG A 84 -6.59 18.76 4.19
N SER A 85 -7.25 19.29 5.22
CA SER A 85 -6.60 20.10 6.25
C SER A 85 -5.72 19.27 7.21
N ALA A 86 -6.04 17.99 7.40
CA ALA A 86 -5.25 17.06 8.22
C ALA A 86 -4.01 16.50 7.50
N ALA A 87 -3.94 16.59 6.17
CA ALA A 87 -2.90 15.99 5.33
C ALA A 87 -1.49 16.65 5.38
N PRO A 88 -1.29 17.96 5.65
CA PRO A 88 0.05 18.55 5.72
C PRO A 88 0.93 17.93 6.82
N GLY A 89 2.21 17.68 6.52
CA GLY A 89 3.20 17.20 7.49
C GLY A 89 4.61 17.04 6.88
N THR A 90 5.58 16.61 7.67
CA THR A 90 7.00 16.43 7.27
C THR A 90 7.49 14.98 7.39
N ASP A 91 6.60 14.09 7.80
CA ASP A 91 6.75 12.65 8.06
C ASP A 91 6.77 11.78 6.79
N GLY A 92 6.55 12.37 5.62
CA GLY A 92 6.64 11.70 4.32
C GLY A 92 5.28 11.44 3.66
N GLU A 93 5.31 10.84 2.48
CA GLU A 93 4.11 10.61 1.66
C GLU A 93 3.12 9.67 2.35
N ASP A 94 3.59 8.51 2.83
CA ASP A 94 2.74 7.48 3.42
C ASP A 94 1.97 8.00 4.64
N ALA A 95 2.64 8.75 5.51
CA ALA A 95 2.02 9.32 6.70
C ALA A 95 1.02 10.44 6.37
N ALA A 96 1.28 11.24 5.33
CA ALA A 96 0.32 12.23 4.83
C ALA A 96 -0.96 11.58 4.26
N ILE A 97 -0.81 10.48 3.51
CA ILE A 97 -1.94 9.70 2.99
C ILE A 97 -2.71 9.04 4.14
N GLU A 98 -2.02 8.49 5.14
CA GLU A 98 -2.66 7.86 6.29
C GLU A 98 -3.49 8.88 7.07
N ARG A 99 -2.96 10.08 7.34
CA ARG A 99 -3.70 11.17 7.98
C ARG A 99 -4.91 11.61 7.16
N PHE A 100 -4.75 11.76 5.84
CA PHE A 100 -5.86 12.08 4.94
C PHE A 100 -6.96 11.00 5.02
N ARG A 101 -6.60 9.71 4.86
CA ARG A 101 -7.56 8.59 4.88
C ARG A 101 -8.22 8.41 6.25
N GLY A 102 -7.46 8.58 7.33
CA GLY A 102 -7.98 8.54 8.69
C GLY A 102 -8.99 9.64 8.95
N ALA A 103 -8.73 10.85 8.45
CA ALA A 103 -9.61 12.00 8.61
C ALA A 103 -10.87 11.96 7.73
N LEU A 104 -10.94 11.12 6.70
CA LEU A 104 -12.19 10.84 5.95
C LEU A 104 -13.21 10.05 6.79
N LEU A 105 -12.76 9.35 7.83
CA LEU A 105 -13.63 8.61 8.73
C LEU A 105 -14.25 9.55 9.78
N PRO A 106 -15.46 9.22 10.29
CA PRO A 106 -16.27 8.03 10.00
C PRO A 106 -17.20 8.12 8.77
N GLU A 107 -17.40 9.30 8.18
CA GLU A 107 -18.45 9.57 7.18
C GLU A 107 -18.29 8.71 5.93
N TRP A 108 -17.04 8.56 5.45
CA TRP A 108 -16.73 7.74 4.28
C TRP A 108 -17.00 6.24 4.47
N ARG A 109 -17.12 5.76 5.72
CA ARG A 109 -17.58 4.39 5.99
C ARG A 109 -19.02 4.15 5.53
N TYR A 110 -19.86 5.20 5.52
CA TYR A 110 -21.27 5.10 5.17
C TYR A 110 -21.56 5.51 3.71
N ARG A 111 -20.54 5.69 2.87
CA ARG A 111 -20.69 6.13 1.47
C ARG A 111 -21.71 5.29 0.70
N ASP A 112 -21.68 3.97 0.82
CA ASP A 112 -22.59 3.10 0.08
C ASP A 112 -24.04 3.21 0.56
N ALA A 113 -24.24 3.40 1.87
CA ALA A 113 -25.57 3.65 2.42
C ALA A 113 -26.13 5.01 1.96
N ILE A 114 -25.29 6.05 1.90
CA ILE A 114 -25.64 7.36 1.33
C ILE A 114 -25.96 7.21 -0.17
N ALA A 115 -25.17 6.45 -0.92
CA ALA A 115 -25.41 6.17 -2.33
C ALA A 115 -26.77 5.50 -2.55
N GLY A 116 -27.12 4.53 -1.69
CA GLY A 116 -28.44 3.91 -1.67
C GLY A 116 -29.57 4.91 -1.46
N ALA A 117 -29.41 5.85 -0.52
CA ALA A 117 -30.38 6.91 -0.26
C ALA A 117 -30.51 7.91 -1.43
N CYS A 118 -29.42 8.19 -2.14
CA CYS A 118 -29.36 9.10 -3.29
C CYS A 118 -29.84 8.47 -4.62
N GLY A 119 -30.12 7.17 -4.64
CA GLY A 119 -30.44 6.41 -5.85
C GLY A 119 -31.67 6.87 -6.64
N LYS A 120 -32.54 7.69 -6.04
CA LYS A 120 -33.84 8.10 -6.60
C LYS A 120 -33.76 9.29 -7.56
N ARG A 121 -32.74 10.16 -7.46
CA ARG A 121 -32.64 11.39 -8.27
C ARG A 121 -31.32 11.43 -9.04
N ALA A 122 -31.38 11.75 -10.32
CA ALA A 122 -30.19 11.82 -11.18
C ALA A 122 -29.22 12.94 -10.73
N ALA A 123 -29.74 14.06 -10.22
CA ALA A 123 -28.93 15.16 -9.69
C ALA A 123 -28.09 14.70 -8.49
N ASP A 124 -28.69 13.98 -7.55
CA ASP A 124 -28.02 13.50 -6.34
C ASP A 124 -26.93 12.47 -6.66
N LYS A 125 -27.16 11.60 -7.65
CA LYS A 125 -26.12 10.68 -8.16
C LYS A 125 -24.93 11.43 -8.77
N ARG A 126 -25.19 12.49 -9.54
CA ARG A 126 -24.11 13.33 -10.12
C ARG A 126 -23.33 14.06 -9.05
N ALA A 127 -24.01 14.56 -8.01
CA ALA A 127 -23.35 15.18 -6.87
C ALA A 127 -22.42 14.19 -6.15
N LEU A 128 -22.88 12.97 -5.90
CA LEU A 128 -22.05 11.91 -5.30
C LEU A 128 -20.82 11.59 -6.16
N ASP A 129 -20.99 11.40 -7.48
CA ASP A 129 -19.87 11.15 -8.41
C ASP A 129 -18.85 12.31 -8.40
N ALA A 130 -19.32 13.55 -8.36
CA ALA A 130 -18.44 14.72 -8.27
C ALA A 130 -17.62 14.74 -6.96
N ILE A 131 -18.24 14.39 -5.83
CA ILE A 131 -17.57 14.31 -4.52
C ILE A 131 -16.51 13.20 -4.52
N GLU A 132 -16.80 12.05 -5.15
CA GLU A 132 -15.83 10.96 -5.27
C GLU A 132 -14.62 11.32 -6.12
N ARG A 133 -14.85 12.00 -7.23
CA ARG A 133 -13.78 12.55 -8.06
C ARG A 133 -12.94 13.57 -7.30
N LEU A 134 -13.58 14.44 -6.53
CA LEU A 134 -12.89 15.42 -5.68
C LEU A 134 -12.00 14.71 -4.65
N ARG A 135 -12.54 13.76 -3.89
CA ARG A 135 -11.76 12.98 -2.91
C ARG A 135 -10.56 12.27 -3.55
N TYR A 136 -10.75 11.68 -4.74
CA TYR A 136 -9.67 11.03 -5.47
C TYR A 136 -8.59 12.03 -5.91
N ALA A 137 -8.99 13.20 -6.43
CA ALA A 137 -8.09 14.26 -6.84
C ALA A 137 -7.30 14.83 -5.65
N GLU A 138 -7.95 15.04 -4.49
CA GLU A 138 -7.30 15.50 -3.27
C GLU A 138 -6.29 14.49 -2.74
N GLU A 139 -6.61 13.19 -2.73
CA GLU A 139 -5.65 12.17 -2.32
C GLU A 139 -4.41 12.17 -3.25
N HIS A 140 -4.60 12.37 -4.55
CA HIS A 140 -3.48 12.52 -5.51
C HIS A 140 -2.69 13.80 -5.30
N ALA A 141 -3.35 14.90 -4.94
CA ALA A 141 -2.69 16.15 -4.61
C ALA A 141 -1.82 15.99 -3.36
N VAL A 142 -2.35 15.34 -2.31
CA VAL A 142 -1.61 15.03 -1.07
C VAL A 142 -0.35 14.22 -1.36
N ARG A 143 -0.44 13.19 -2.21
CA ARG A 143 0.73 12.39 -2.62
C ARG A 143 1.81 13.25 -3.26
N ARG A 144 1.43 14.06 -4.24
CA ARG A 144 2.38 14.95 -4.94
C ARG A 144 2.99 15.99 -4.00
N GLU A 145 2.17 16.63 -3.18
CA GLU A 145 2.64 17.63 -2.21
C GLU A 145 3.60 17.02 -1.18
N ALA A 146 3.29 15.85 -0.63
CA ALA A 146 4.14 15.21 0.36
C ALA A 146 5.44 14.68 -0.26
N GLY A 147 5.39 14.13 -1.47
CA GLY A 147 6.57 13.66 -2.21
C GLY A 147 7.53 14.79 -2.59
N ASP A 148 7.01 15.90 -3.12
CA ASP A 148 7.83 16.97 -3.71
C ASP A 148 8.19 18.07 -2.69
N LEU A 149 7.26 18.47 -1.83
CA LEU A 149 7.45 19.64 -0.96
C LEU A 149 8.15 19.30 0.36
N ALA A 150 7.97 18.09 0.90
CA ALA A 150 8.59 17.73 2.18
C ALA A 150 10.14 17.69 2.11
N PRO A 151 10.77 17.12 1.06
CA PRO A 151 12.22 17.21 0.89
C PRO A 151 12.70 18.65 0.68
N LEU A 152 11.94 19.45 -0.07
CA LEU A 152 12.28 20.84 -0.33
C LEU A 152 12.25 21.68 0.95
N ARG A 153 11.21 21.54 1.79
CA ARG A 153 11.12 22.22 3.09
C ARG A 153 12.26 21.86 4.03
N ARG A 154 12.65 20.57 4.08
CA ARG A 154 13.82 20.12 4.85
C ARG A 154 15.11 20.77 4.37
N ARG A 155 15.31 20.87 3.05
CA ARG A 155 16.47 21.57 2.48
C ARG A 155 16.48 23.06 2.84
N VAL A 156 15.33 23.73 2.72
CA VAL A 156 15.23 25.16 3.08
C VAL A 156 15.49 25.38 4.57
N GLN A 157 14.92 24.56 5.46
CA GLN A 157 15.21 24.65 6.89
C GLN A 157 16.69 24.44 7.19
N ALA A 158 17.33 23.45 6.57
CA ALA A 158 18.77 23.22 6.72
C ALA A 158 19.62 24.40 6.25
N ILE A 159 19.23 25.10 5.17
CA ILE A 159 19.92 26.31 4.70
C ILE A 159 19.74 27.45 5.70
N VAL A 160 18.52 27.70 6.17
CA VAL A 160 18.23 28.77 7.14
C VAL A 160 19.00 28.56 8.44
N GLU A 161 19.03 27.33 8.96
CA GLU A 161 19.69 27.02 10.23
C GLU A 161 21.22 27.11 10.12
N ASN A 162 21.80 26.57 9.04
CA ASN A 162 23.25 26.50 8.88
C ASN A 162 23.89 27.80 8.35
N GLU A 163 23.25 28.48 7.40
CA GLU A 163 23.86 29.63 6.72
C GLU A 163 23.41 30.96 7.33
N LEU A 164 22.10 31.11 7.60
CA LEU A 164 21.56 32.36 8.13
C LEU A 164 21.65 32.41 9.67
N GLY A 165 21.48 31.28 10.35
CA GLY A 165 21.60 31.18 11.82
C GLY A 165 23.03 31.37 12.33
N ALA A 166 24.04 30.78 11.67
CA ALA A 166 25.44 30.86 12.09
C ALA A 166 26.09 32.22 11.82
N GLY A 167 25.61 32.97 10.82
CA GLY A 167 26.10 34.31 10.49
C GLY A 167 25.75 35.36 11.56
N SER A 168 24.62 35.21 12.24
CA SER A 168 24.16 36.14 13.29
C SER A 168 25.01 36.06 14.57
N SER A 169 25.69 34.93 14.82
CA SER A 169 26.49 34.70 16.04
C SER A 169 27.91 35.28 15.96
N ARG A 170 28.41 35.61 14.75
CA ARG A 170 29.77 36.18 14.56
C ARG A 170 29.83 37.71 14.62
N GLY A 171 28.70 38.40 14.74
CA GLY A 171 28.63 39.87 14.73
C GLY A 171 28.79 40.57 16.08
N THR A 172 28.81 39.83 17.21
CA THR A 172 28.74 40.42 18.57
C THR A 172 29.95 40.08 19.44
N ALA A 173 31.16 40.12 18.87
CA ALA A 173 32.40 40.14 19.66
C ALA A 173 32.99 41.55 19.64
N LEU A 174 32.44 42.44 20.47
CA LEU A 174 33.06 43.73 20.77
C LEU A 174 34.34 43.47 21.58
N PRO A 175 35.52 43.95 21.17
CA PRO A 175 36.74 43.74 21.95
C PRO A 175 36.66 44.48 23.29
N PRO A 176 37.24 43.92 24.38
CA PRO A 176 37.31 44.62 25.66
C PRO A 176 38.22 45.84 25.52
N SER A 177 37.63 47.02 25.73
CA SER A 177 38.32 48.31 25.78
C SER A 177 39.38 48.27 26.89
N ALA A 178 40.65 48.37 26.50
CA ALA A 178 41.76 48.57 27.40
C ALA A 178 41.84 50.05 27.80
N GLY A 179 42.02 50.30 29.10
CA GLY A 179 42.43 51.61 29.63
C GLY A 179 41.37 52.28 30.52
N GLU A 180 41.62 52.32 31.82
CA GLU A 180 42.14 53.54 32.48
C GLU A 180 42.33 53.23 33.98
N ARG A 181 43.56 53.33 34.49
CA ARG A 181 43.86 53.41 35.94
C ARG A 181 44.57 54.74 36.20
N PRO A 182 44.17 55.53 37.20
CA PRO A 182 45.10 56.40 37.91
C PRO A 182 45.90 55.62 38.96
#